data_AF-X1LVC1-F1
#
_entry.id   AF-X1LVC1-F1
#
_cell.length_a   1.000
_cell.length_b   1.000
_cell.length_c   1.000
_cell.angle_alpha   90.00
_cell.angle_beta   90.00
_cell.angle_gamma   90.00
#
_symmetry.space_group_name_H-M   'P 1'
#
loop_
_entity.id
_entity.type
_entity.pdbx_description
1 polymer ?
#
loop_
_entity_poly.entity_id
_entity_poly.type
_entity_poly.pdbx_seq_one_letter_code
_entity_poly.pdbx_strand_id
1 'polypeptide(L)'
;AAKQTVAIPIILGDILKKVFQGEEVKGVKLVGPVGIGKMMSESLMQGGVNFLMLLSMISIWLAVFNILPIPALDGGKLLFLGIEKIRGRAINQKIEAKINAVFFALLLGLMLFVTIKDIIGLL
;
A
#
# COMPACT_ATOMS: atom_id res chain seq x y z
N ALA A 1 -4.02 9.60 27.37
CA ALA A 1 -3.12 9.55 26.19
C ALA A 1 -2.84 8.12 25.69
N ALA A 2 -2.50 7.14 26.54
CA ALA A 2 -2.13 5.77 26.12
C ALA A 2 -3.24 4.92 25.45
N LYS A 3 -4.52 5.23 25.65
CA LYS A 3 -5.64 4.47 25.04
C LYS A 3 -5.84 4.75 23.53
N GLN A 4 -5.34 5.86 23.01
CA GLN A 4 -5.45 6.18 21.57
C GLN A 4 -4.33 5.54 20.73
N THR A 5 -3.17 5.25 21.31
CA THR A 5 -2.04 4.59 20.63
C THR A 5 -2.32 3.12 20.33
N VAL A 6 -3.14 2.45 21.14
CA VAL A 6 -3.59 1.05 20.91
C VAL A 6 -4.74 1.00 19.90
N ALA A 7 -5.47 2.11 19.71
CA ALA A 7 -6.60 2.17 18.78
C ALA A 7 -6.16 2.11 17.31
N ILE A 8 -5.01 2.68 16.96
CA ILE A 8 -4.49 2.67 15.58
C ILE A 8 -4.22 1.24 15.06
N PRO A 9 -3.52 0.35 15.81
CA PRO A 9 -3.35 -1.04 15.38
C PRO A 9 -4.66 -1.84 15.34
N ILE A 10 -5.63 -1.57 16.22
CA ILE A 10 -6.94 -2.23 16.18
C ILE A 10 -7.73 -1.80 14.94
N ILE A 11 -7.75 -0.49 14.63
CA ILE A 11 -8.42 0.05 13.45
C ILE A 11 -7.78 -0.52 12.16
N LEU A 12 -6.45 -0.65 12.12
CA LEU A 12 -5.75 -1.23 10.99
C LEU A 12 -6.08 -2.73 10.82
N GLY A 13 -6.16 -3.47 11.93
CA GLY A 13 -6.60 -4.87 11.94
C GLY A 13 -8.03 -5.05 11.45
N ASP A 14 -8.95 -4.18 11.88
CA ASP A 14 -10.35 -4.20 11.45
C ASP A 14 -10.53 -3.83 9.98
N ILE A 15 -9.74 -2.87 9.46
CA ILE A 15 -9.72 -2.53 8.04
C ILE A 15 -9.24 -3.73 7.23
N LEU A 16 -8.12 -4.35 7.62
CA LEU A 16 -7.61 -5.55 6.95
C LEU A 16 -8.66 -6.66 6.94
N LYS A 17 -9.33 -6.90 8.07
CA LYS A 17 -10.37 -7.93 8.18
C LYS A 17 -11.57 -7.64 7.26
N LYS A 18 -12.00 -6.38 7.15
CA LYS A 18 -13.06 -5.95 6.24
C LYS A 18 -12.68 -6.06 4.76
N VAL A 19 -11.43 -5.73 4.42
CA VAL A 19 -10.86 -5.96 3.08
C VAL A 19 -10.89 -7.45 2.73
N PHE A 20 -10.50 -8.32 3.66
CA PHE A 20 -10.53 -9.78 3.45
C PHE A 20 -11.96 -10.36 3.41
N GLN A 21 -12.90 -9.77 4.14
CA GLN A 21 -14.32 -10.18 4.16
C GLN A 21 -15.10 -9.67 2.93
N GLY A 22 -14.49 -8.82 2.10
CA GLY A 22 -15.14 -8.25 0.92
C GLY A 22 -16.27 -7.29 1.27
N GLU A 23 -16.32 -6.77 2.49
CA GLU A 23 -17.24 -5.69 2.86
C GLU A 23 -16.73 -4.38 2.26
N GLU A 24 -17.58 -3.68 1.51
CA GLU A 24 -17.32 -2.29 1.19
C GLU A 24 -17.25 -1.50 2.50
N VAL A 25 -16.06 -1.02 2.86
CA VAL A 25 -15.93 -0.03 3.93
C VAL A 25 -16.69 1.20 3.44
N LYS A 26 -17.85 1.50 4.02
CA LYS A 26 -18.66 2.67 3.64
C LYS A 26 -17.77 3.92 3.57
N GLY A 27 -17.57 4.44 2.36
CA GLY A 27 -16.73 5.61 2.08
C GLY A 27 -15.35 5.31 1.49
N VAL A 28 -14.91 4.05 1.36
CA VAL A 28 -13.64 3.67 0.73
C VAL A 28 -13.90 2.60 -0.33
N LYS A 29 -13.91 3.02 -1.60
CA LYS A 29 -13.81 2.08 -2.71
C LYS A 29 -12.35 1.68 -2.88
N LEU A 30 -12.08 0.40 -2.72
CA LEU A 30 -10.80 -0.18 -3.12
C LEU A 30 -10.77 -0.21 -4.65
N VAL A 31 -9.86 0.55 -5.23
CA VAL A 31 -9.58 0.54 -6.67
C VAL A 31 -8.25 -0.18 -6.87
N GLY A 32 -8.28 -1.30 -7.56
CA GLY A 32 -7.08 -2.05 -7.89
C GLY A 32 -6.34 -1.52 -9.12
N PRO A 33 -5.23 -2.19 -9.50
CA PRO A 33 -4.40 -1.79 -10.64
C PRO A 33 -5.18 -1.69 -11.97
N VAL A 34 -6.17 -2.57 -12.18
CA VAL A 34 -6.97 -2.58 -13.41
C VAL A 34 -7.93 -1.39 -13.43
N GLY A 35 -8.59 -1.08 -12.29
CA GLY A 35 -9.40 0.12 -12.15
C GLY A 35 -8.60 1.40 -12.36
N ILE A 36 -7.38 1.48 -11.83
CA ILE A 36 -6.46 2.61 -12.06
C ILE A 36 -6.13 2.74 -13.55
N GLY A 37 -5.82 1.62 -14.23
CA GLY A 37 -5.57 1.62 -15.67
C GLY A 37 -6.75 2.16 -16.49
N LYS A 38 -7.98 1.77 -16.13
CA LYS A 38 -9.19 2.31 -16.75
C LYS A 38 -9.33 3.82 -16.53
N MET A 39 -9.11 4.30 -15.31
CA MET A 39 -9.13 5.74 -15.01
C MET A 39 -8.07 6.51 -15.80
N MET A 40 -6.89 5.91 -16.01
CA MET A 40 -5.85 6.49 -16.86
C MET A 40 -6.31 6.61 -18.31
N SER A 41 -6.91 5.56 -18.89
CA SER A 41 -7.48 5.61 -20.24
C SER A 41 -8.59 6.66 -20.37
N GLU A 42 -9.51 6.73 -19.41
CA GLU A 42 -10.58 7.74 -19.38
C GLU A 42 -10.01 9.17 -19.29
N SER A 43 -9.01 9.39 -18.44
CA SER A 43 -8.38 10.71 -18.28
C SER A 43 -7.64 11.17 -19.55
N LEU A 44 -7.05 10.24 -20.32
CA LEU A 44 -6.46 10.53 -21.64
C LEU A 44 -7.51 11.00 -22.63
N MET A 45 -8.68 10.35 -22.66
CA MET A 45 -9.80 10.75 -23.52
C MET A 45 -10.37 12.12 -23.15
N GLN A 46 -10.29 12.50 -21.86
CA GLN A 46 -10.68 13.82 -21.37
C GLN A 46 -9.62 14.91 -21.63
N GLY A 47 -8.46 14.55 -22.19
CA GLY A 47 -7.38 15.48 -22.56
C GLY A 47 -6.13 15.37 -21.69
N GLY A 48 -4.98 15.80 -22.24
CA GLY A 48 -3.67 15.61 -21.61
C GLY A 48 -3.50 16.26 -20.22
N VAL A 49 -4.20 17.37 -19.95
CA VAL A 49 -4.18 18.02 -18.63
C VAL A 49 -4.81 17.12 -17.56
N ASN A 50 -5.92 16.45 -17.87
CA ASN A 50 -6.60 15.56 -16.94
C ASN A 50 -5.75 14.31 -16.65
N PHE A 51 -5.09 13.77 -17.68
CA PHE A 51 -4.14 12.67 -17.51
C PHE A 51 -2.96 13.06 -16.59
N LEU A 52 -2.35 14.23 -16.82
CA LEU A 52 -1.25 14.72 -15.98
C LEU A 52 -1.71 14.97 -14.53
N MET A 53 -2.94 15.45 -14.34
CA MET A 53 -3.51 15.64 -13.00
C MET A 53 -3.70 14.31 -12.28
N LEU A 54 -4.25 13.30 -12.95
CA LEU A 54 -4.39 11.95 -12.39
C LEU A 54 -3.03 11.34 -12.06
N LEU A 55 -2.07 11.42 -12.99
CA LEU A 55 -0.71 10.90 -12.80
C LEU A 55 0.00 11.57 -11.62
N SER A 56 -0.17 12.89 -11.48
CA SER A 56 0.39 13.64 -10.35
C SER A 56 -0.24 13.18 -9.02
N MET A 57 -1.56 13.00 -9.00
CA MET A 57 -2.27 12.52 -7.81
C MET A 57 -1.79 11.12 -7.39
N ILE A 58 -1.70 10.18 -8.35
CA ILE A 58 -1.18 8.82 -8.09
C ILE A 58 0.27 8.89 -7.57
N SER A 59 1.12 9.71 -8.18
CA SER A 59 2.52 9.85 -7.80
C SER A 59 2.69 10.39 -6.38
N ILE A 60 1.88 11.38 -5.97
CA ILE A 60 1.86 11.90 -4.60
C ILE A 60 1.47 10.80 -3.61
N TRP A 61 0.41 10.05 -3.91
CA TRP A 61 0.00 8.95 -3.05
C TRP A 61 1.09 7.88 -2.96
N LEU A 62 1.71 7.49 -4.08
CA LEU A 62 2.81 6.53 -4.10
C LEU A 62 3.99 7.00 -3.25
N ALA A 63 4.36 8.29 -3.34
CA ALA A 63 5.41 8.88 -2.53
C ALA A 63 5.09 8.80 -1.02
N VAL A 64 3.85 9.14 -0.63
CA VAL A 64 3.39 9.06 0.76
C VAL A 64 3.43 7.61 1.27
N PHE A 65 2.91 6.65 0.49
CA PHE A 65 2.95 5.22 0.86
C PHE A 65 4.37 4.69 0.96
N ASN A 66 5.27 5.10 0.07
CA ASN A 66 6.68 4.67 0.09
C ASN A 66 7.45 5.19 1.29
N ILE A 67 7.01 6.24 1.98
CA ILE A 67 7.68 6.75 3.21
C ILE A 67 7.27 5.96 4.46
N LEU A 68 6.16 5.21 4.39
CA LEU A 68 5.69 4.44 5.54
C LEU A 68 6.72 3.36 5.96
N PRO A 69 6.83 3.06 7.27
CA PRO A 69 7.78 2.07 7.80
C PRO A 69 7.29 0.63 7.55
N ILE A 70 6.96 0.32 6.31
CA ILE A 70 6.48 -0.98 5.86
C ILE A 70 7.65 -1.72 5.20
N PRO A 71 8.04 -2.92 5.70
CA PRO A 71 9.06 -3.73 5.06
C PRO A 71 8.70 -4.04 3.59
N ALA A 72 9.70 -4.21 2.74
CA ALA A 72 9.61 -4.25 1.26
C ALA A 72 9.38 -2.91 0.54
N LEU A 73 8.94 -1.84 1.22
CA LEU A 73 8.89 -0.48 0.68
C LEU A 73 10.16 0.31 1.03
N ASP A 74 10.38 1.46 0.36
CA ASP A 74 11.58 2.29 0.57
C ASP A 74 11.68 2.83 2.01
N GLY A 75 10.55 3.21 2.62
CA GLY A 75 10.46 3.65 4.01
C GLY A 75 10.75 2.53 5.01
N GLY A 76 10.52 1.27 4.63
CA GLY A 76 10.97 0.10 5.40
C GLY A 76 12.50 -0.01 5.47
N LYS A 77 13.21 0.31 4.39
CA LYS A 77 14.68 0.39 4.41
C LYS A 77 15.18 1.53 5.29
N LEU A 78 14.52 2.68 5.23
CA LEU A 78 14.82 3.82 6.12
C LEU A 78 14.61 3.44 7.59
N LEU A 79 13.57 2.66 7.90
CA LEU A 79 13.34 2.10 9.24
C LEU A 79 14.50 1.19 9.67
N PHE A 80 14.91 0.23 8.83
CA PHE A 80 16.02 -0.67 9.15
C PHE A 80 17.32 0.09 9.40
N LEU A 81 17.64 1.07 8.55
CA LEU A 81 18.81 1.93 8.72
C LEU A 81 18.73 2.78 10.00
N GLY A 82 17.54 3.30 10.33
CA GLY A 82 17.31 4.02 11.59
C GLY A 82 17.55 3.13 12.81
N ILE A 83 17.08 1.88 12.77
CA ILE A 83 17.32 0.88 13.82
C ILE A 83 18.81 0.56 13.92
N GLU A 84 19.52 0.36 12.80
CA GLU A 84 20.97 0.12 12.79
C GLU A 84 21.74 1.27 13.42
N LYS A 85 21.38 2.52 13.09
CA LYS A 85 22.00 3.72 13.65
C LYS A 85 21.82 3.79 15.17
N ILE A 86 20.65 3.44 15.70
CA ILE A 86 20.39 3.40 17.15
C ILE A 86 21.11 2.22 17.81
N ARG A 87 21.15 1.06 17.14
CA ARG A 87 21.74 -0.18 17.68
C ARG A 87 23.27 -0.20 17.61
N GLY A 88 23.87 0.67 16.79
CA GLY A 88 25.31 0.75 16.53
C GLY A 88 25.90 -0.48 15.84
N ARG A 89 25.07 -1.43 15.38
CA ARG A 89 25.49 -2.66 14.71
C ARG A 89 24.47 -3.03 13.64
N ALA A 90 24.97 -3.49 12.50
CA ALA A 90 24.15 -3.90 11.36
C ALA A 90 23.13 -4.98 11.76
N ILE A 91 21.96 -4.90 11.13
CA ILE A 91 20.96 -5.96 11.15
C ILE A 91 21.51 -7.10 10.29
N ASN A 92 21.20 -8.33 10.67
CA ASN A 92 21.61 -9.48 9.86
C ASN A 92 20.87 -9.41 8.52
N GLN A 93 21.63 -9.26 7.43
CA GLN A 93 21.10 -9.18 6.06
C GLN A 93 20.16 -10.36 5.72
N LYS A 94 20.42 -11.55 6.26
CA LYS A 94 19.54 -12.72 6.05
C LYS A 94 18.17 -12.54 6.70
N ILE A 95 18.10 -11.85 7.83
CA ILE A 95 16.84 -11.57 8.54
C ILE A 95 16.08 -10.48 7.79
N GLU A 96 16.77 -9.38 7.42
CA GLU A 96 16.17 -8.30 6.65
C GLU A 96 15.62 -8.79 5.30
N ALA A 97 16.40 -9.58 4.56
CA ALA A 97 15.97 -10.17 3.28
C ALA A 97 14.75 -11.09 3.45
N LYS A 98 14.70 -11.90 4.52
CA LYS A 98 13.53 -12.75 4.81
C LYS A 98 12.29 -11.91 5.12
N ILE A 99 12.43 -10.89 5.97
CA ILE A 99 11.31 -10.01 6.32
C ILE A 99 10.80 -9.29 5.07
N ASN A 100 11.70 -8.69 4.28
CA ASN A 100 11.33 -8.03 3.03
C ASN A 100 10.67 -8.99 2.04
N ALA A 101 11.19 -10.21 1.88
CA ALA A 101 10.59 -11.20 0.98
C ALA A 101 9.17 -11.61 1.41
N VAL A 102 8.93 -11.81 2.71
CA VAL A 102 7.60 -12.15 3.24
C VAL A 102 6.62 -11.00 3.00
N PHE A 103 7.00 -9.77 3.33
CA PHE A 103 6.15 -8.61 3.10
C PHE A 103 5.91 -8.34 1.62
N PHE A 104 6.93 -8.52 0.77
CA PHE A 104 6.78 -8.39 -0.67
C PHE A 104 5.82 -9.45 -1.24
N ALA A 105 5.92 -10.69 -0.79
CA ALA A 105 4.99 -11.75 -1.18
C ALA A 105 3.56 -11.45 -0.72
N LEU A 106 3.38 -10.90 0.49
CA LEU A 106 2.07 -10.44 0.98
C LEU A 106 1.51 -9.29 0.14
N LEU A 107 2.34 -8.31 -0.23
CA LEU A 107 1.95 -7.20 -1.10
C LEU A 107 1.52 -7.69 -2.48
N LEU A 108 2.29 -8.60 -3.10
CA LEU A 108 1.93 -9.23 -4.36
C LEU A 108 0.64 -10.04 -4.25
N GLY A 109 0.46 -10.81 -3.17
CA GLY A 109 -0.78 -11.54 -2.92
C GLY A 109 -1.99 -10.62 -2.77
N LEU A 110 -1.85 -9.51 -2.05
CA LEU A 110 -2.88 -8.49 -1.92
C LEU A 110 -3.18 -7.82 -3.27
N MET A 111 -2.16 -7.49 -4.05
CA MET A 111 -2.31 -6.93 -5.40
C MET A 111 -3.14 -7.86 -6.28
N LEU A 112 -2.79 -9.15 -6.32
CA LEU A 112 -3.55 -10.15 -7.08
C LEU A 112 -4.99 -10.27 -6.59
N PHE A 113 -5.21 -10.32 -5.28
CA PHE A 113 -6.55 -10.40 -4.69
C PHE A 113 -7.43 -9.21 -5.10
N VAL A 114 -6.91 -7.98 -4.97
CA VAL A 114 -7.64 -6.77 -5.34
C VAL A 114 -7.84 -6.70 -6.86
N THR A 115 -6.84 -7.08 -7.67
CA THR A 115 -6.98 -7.16 -9.13
C THR A 115 -8.07 -8.14 -9.55
N ILE A 116 -8.16 -9.32 -8.93
CA ILE A 116 -9.22 -10.29 -9.23
C ILE A 116 -10.60 -9.70 -8.89
N LYS A 117 -10.72 -9.03 -7.73
CA LYS A 117 -11.96 -8.35 -7.32
C LYS A 117 -12.34 -7.23 -8.29
N ASP A 118 -11.37 -6.43 -8.73
CA ASP A 118 -11.55 -5.40 -9.76
C ASP A 118 -12.10 -6.00 -11.05
N ILE A 119 -11.48 -7.07 -11.56
CA ILE A 119 -11.89 -7.72 -12.81
C ILE A 119 -13.31 -8.28 -12.69
N ILE A 120 -13.62 -8.96 -11.58
CA ILE A 120 -14.98 -9.49 -11.35
C ILE A 120 -16.00 -8.35 -11.24
N GLY A 121 -15.65 -7.23 -10.60
CA GLY A 121 -16.54 -6.08 -10.50
C GLY A 121 -16.73 -5.31 -11.82
N LEU A 122 -15.88 -5.56 -12.82
CA LEU A 122 -15.95 -4.96 -14.16
C LEU A 122 -16.69 -5.84 -15.18
N LEU A 123 -16.89 -7.13 -14.89
CA LEU A 123 -17.68 -8.08 -15.69
C LEU A 123 -19.16 -8.05 -15.28
#